data_AF-A0A2J6X5G3-F1
#
_entry.id   AF-A0A2J6X5G3-F1
#
_cell.length_a   1.000
_cell.length_b   1.000
_cell.length_c   1.000
_cell.angle_alpha   90.00
_cell.angle_beta   90.00
_cell.angle_gamma   90.00
#
_symmetry.space_group_name_H-M   'P 1'
#
loop_
_entity.id
_entity.type
_entity.pdbx_description
1 polymer ?
#
loop_
_entity_poly.entity_id
_entity_poly.type
_entity_poly.pdbx_seq_one_letter_code
_entity_poly.pdbx_strand_id
1 'polypeptide(L)'
;MNCSEARALLAAGIRAGVDSPLQAQLAHHLAECTTCREYAAAGDFELLATLLATPLPDRKPVGRKRGRSVLWVVVALLVGWLGFQTGRVLVAARTIIQNVDAMQLPSSVAQTLPIPTTVVPIQPVVARALPLPVPSQVPSLIPTPVASSSPV
;
A
#
# COMPACT_ATOMS: atom_id res chain seq x y z
N MET A 1 -22.70 -31.63 23.91
CA MET A 1 -23.58 -30.65 24.57
C MET A 1 -24.95 -30.73 23.92
N ASN A 2 -26.02 -30.73 24.74
CA ASN A 2 -27.39 -30.89 24.27
C ASN A 2 -28.11 -29.54 24.08
N CYS A 3 -29.20 -29.51 23.30
CA CYS A 3 -29.98 -28.29 23.05
C CYS A 3 -30.61 -27.71 24.32
N SER A 4 -31.03 -28.54 25.28
CA SER A 4 -31.58 -28.10 26.56
C SER A 4 -30.52 -27.41 27.43
N GLU A 5 -29.32 -27.98 27.51
CA GLU A 5 -28.15 -27.38 28.16
C GLU A 5 -27.79 -26.05 27.49
N ALA A 6 -27.76 -26.01 26.14
CA ALA A 6 -27.51 -24.78 25.39
C ALA A 6 -28.46 -23.65 25.75
N ARG A 7 -29.77 -23.95 25.79
CA ARG A 7 -30.78 -22.97 26.15
C ARG A 7 -30.67 -22.54 27.60
N ALA A 8 -30.37 -23.45 28.52
CA ALA A 8 -30.15 -23.11 29.92
C ALA A 8 -28.94 -22.16 30.09
N LEU A 9 -27.86 -22.39 29.35
CA LEU A 9 -26.68 -21.52 29.35
C LEU A 9 -26.98 -20.13 28.78
N LEU A 10 -27.72 -20.07 27.66
CA LEU A 10 -28.15 -18.80 27.06
C LEU A 10 -29.09 -18.04 28.00
N ALA A 11 -30.03 -18.72 28.65
CA ALA A 11 -30.93 -18.12 29.64
C ALA A 11 -30.20 -17.62 30.90
N ALA A 12 -29.10 -18.29 31.28
CA ALA A 12 -28.21 -17.83 32.34
C ALA A 12 -27.29 -16.66 31.93
N GLY A 13 -27.36 -16.21 30.67
CA GLY A 13 -26.55 -15.11 30.14
C GLY A 13 -25.13 -15.50 29.74
N ILE A 14 -24.80 -16.80 29.67
CA ILE A 14 -23.49 -17.28 29.24
C ILE A 14 -23.44 -17.23 27.71
N ARG A 15 -22.52 -16.42 27.18
CA ARG A 15 -22.33 -16.24 25.73
C ARG A 15 -21.31 -17.22 25.17
N ALA A 16 -21.47 -17.59 23.91
CA ALA A 16 -20.48 -18.33 23.15
C ALA A 16 -19.17 -17.52 23.04
N GLY A 17 -18.04 -18.19 23.25
CA GLY A 17 -16.74 -17.53 23.36
C GLY A 17 -15.61 -18.53 23.51
N VAL A 18 -14.40 -18.01 23.69
CA VAL A 18 -13.17 -18.81 23.84
C VAL A 18 -12.58 -18.74 25.25
N ASP A 19 -13.21 -17.98 26.15
CA ASP A 19 -12.66 -17.70 27.47
C ASP A 19 -12.82 -18.89 28.44
N SER A 20 -13.74 -19.82 28.14
CA SER A 20 -13.92 -21.05 28.93
C SER A 20 -14.26 -22.24 28.03
N PRO A 21 -13.94 -23.49 28.46
CA PRO A 21 -14.24 -24.69 27.68
C PRO A 21 -15.75 -24.85 27.46
N LEU A 22 -16.56 -24.40 28.41
CA LEU A 22 -18.02 -24.44 28.33
C LEU A 22 -18.54 -23.43 27.30
N GLN A 23 -17.98 -22.22 27.24
CA GLN A 23 -18.30 -21.24 26.21
C GLN A 23 -17.87 -21.72 24.80
N ALA A 24 -16.74 -22.42 24.71
CA ALA A 24 -16.26 -22.98 23.45
C ALA A 24 -17.17 -24.12 22.95
N GLN A 25 -17.64 -24.98 23.86
CA GLN A 25 -18.62 -26.01 23.53
C GLN A 25 -19.96 -25.40 23.09
N LEU A 26 -20.43 -24.34 23.75
CA LEU A 26 -21.61 -23.59 23.32
C LEU A 26 -21.41 -22.96 21.93
N ALA A 27 -20.24 -22.37 21.66
CA ALA A 27 -19.91 -21.81 20.34
C ALA A 27 -19.96 -22.87 19.23
N HIS A 28 -19.36 -24.03 19.49
CA HIS A 28 -19.39 -25.16 18.57
C HIS A 28 -20.82 -25.65 18.33
N HIS A 29 -21.62 -25.80 19.40
CA HIS A 29 -23.02 -26.22 19.28
C HIS A 29 -23.88 -25.21 18.49
N LEU A 30 -23.67 -23.91 18.66
CA LEU A 30 -24.39 -22.87 17.89
C LEU A 30 -23.99 -22.84 16.40
N ALA A 31 -22.80 -23.33 16.05
CA ALA A 31 -22.40 -23.49 14.66
C ALA A 31 -23.19 -24.63 13.97
N GLU A 32 -23.50 -25.68 14.72
CA GLU A 32 -24.18 -26.88 14.20
C GLU A 32 -25.71 -26.80 14.30
N CYS A 33 -26.25 -26.15 15.34
CA CYS A 33 -27.69 -26.12 15.61
C CYS A 33 -28.33 -24.76 15.28
N THR A 34 -29.12 -24.71 14.20
CA THR A 34 -29.81 -23.49 13.76
C THR A 34 -30.85 -22.99 14.75
N THR A 35 -31.60 -23.89 15.39
CA THR A 35 -32.66 -23.51 16.35
C THR A 35 -32.11 -22.81 17.59
N CYS A 36 -30.98 -23.27 18.12
CA CYS A 36 -30.30 -22.64 19.26
C CYS A 36 -29.66 -21.30 18.86
N ARG A 37 -29.20 -21.18 17.62
CA ARG A 37 -28.68 -19.92 17.07
C ARG A 37 -29.77 -18.85 16.92
N GLU A 38 -30.94 -19.22 16.42
CA GLU A 38 -32.10 -18.32 16.32
C GLU A 38 -32.59 -17.88 17.70
N TYR A 39 -32.63 -18.80 18.67
CA TYR A 39 -32.98 -18.49 20.06
C TYR A 39 -32.00 -17.48 20.68
N ALA A 40 -30.69 -17.66 20.47
CA ALA A 40 -29.67 -16.71 20.93
C ALA A 40 -29.84 -15.33 20.28
N ALA A 41 -30.07 -15.28 18.97
CA ALA A 41 -30.26 -14.03 18.23
C ALA A 41 -31.52 -13.27 18.70
N ALA A 42 -32.62 -13.97 18.95
CA ALA A 42 -33.86 -13.36 19.45
C ALA A 42 -33.66 -12.62 20.78
N GLY A 43 -32.92 -13.23 21.72
CA GLY A 43 -32.57 -12.58 22.99
C GLY A 43 -31.68 -11.35 22.83
N ASP A 44 -30.74 -11.38 21.88
CA ASP A 44 -29.88 -10.21 21.59
C ASP A 44 -30.69 -9.04 20.97
N PHE A 45 -31.71 -9.31 20.16
CA PHE A 45 -32.59 -8.27 19.62
C PHE A 45 -33.44 -7.60 20.69
N GLU A 46 -33.94 -8.33 21.68
CA GLU A 46 -34.69 -7.76 22.81
C GLU A 46 -33.78 -6.86 23.67
N LEU A 47 -32.55 -7.30 23.92
CA LEU A 47 -31.56 -6.50 24.63
C LEU A 47 -31.17 -5.26 23.82
N LEU A 48 -31.01 -5.39 22.50
CA LEU A 48 -30.73 -4.26 21.61
C LEU A 48 -31.90 -3.27 21.58
N ALA A 49 -33.14 -3.75 21.48
CA ALA A 49 -34.34 -2.93 21.52
C ALA A 49 -34.45 -2.17 22.85
N THR A 50 -34.13 -2.83 23.96
CA THR A 50 -34.08 -2.21 25.29
C THR A 50 -32.99 -1.14 25.39
N LEU A 51 -31.80 -1.41 24.86
CA LEU A 51 -30.69 -0.45 24.82
C LEU A 51 -31.00 0.76 23.91
N LEU A 52 -31.70 0.54 22.79
CA LEU A 52 -32.13 1.63 21.90
C LEU A 52 -33.28 2.45 22.49
N ALA A 53 -34.20 1.81 23.22
CA ALA A 53 -35.29 2.48 23.91
C ALA A 53 -34.81 3.29 25.12
N THR A 54 -33.64 2.96 25.66
CA THR A 54 -33.02 3.73 26.75
C THR A 54 -32.40 5.00 26.17
N PRO A 55 -32.86 6.21 26.52
CA PRO A 55 -32.23 7.44 26.07
C PRO A 55 -30.78 7.46 26.55
N LEU A 56 -29.83 7.52 25.61
CA LEU A 56 -28.41 7.52 25.96
C LEU A 56 -28.12 8.76 26.82
N PRO A 57 -27.42 8.61 27.96
CA PRO A 57 -26.98 9.75 28.75
C PRO A 57 -26.08 10.64 27.90
N ASP A 58 -26.31 11.95 28.01
CA ASP A 58 -25.65 13.00 27.24
C ASP A 58 -24.12 12.88 27.38
N ARG A 59 -23.49 12.27 26.36
CA ARG A 59 -22.04 12.03 26.36
C ARG A 59 -21.35 13.36 26.07
N LYS A 60 -20.90 14.03 27.13
CA LYS A 60 -19.93 15.12 27.05
C LYS A 60 -18.75 14.67 26.16
N PRO A 61 -18.39 15.39 25.08
CA PRO A 61 -17.38 14.94 24.14
C PRO A 61 -16.04 14.82 24.86
N VAL A 62 -15.58 13.58 25.07
CA VAL A 62 -14.29 13.29 25.70
C VAL A 62 -13.21 13.67 24.69
N GLY A 63 -12.62 14.85 24.93
CA GLY A 63 -11.42 15.42 24.30
C GLY A 63 -10.89 14.74 23.04
N ARG A 64 -11.40 15.15 21.87
CA ARG A 64 -10.88 14.88 20.51
C ARG A 64 -9.46 15.42 20.24
N LYS A 65 -8.71 15.78 21.29
CA LYS A 65 -7.40 16.46 21.19
C LYS A 65 -6.30 15.52 20.68
N ARG A 66 -6.35 14.23 21.03
CA ARG A 66 -5.31 13.26 20.67
C ARG A 66 -5.24 12.99 19.16
N GLY A 67 -6.40 12.87 18.49
CA GLY A 67 -6.45 12.67 17.03
C GLY A 67 -5.94 13.88 16.23
N ARG A 68 -6.16 15.10 16.73
CA ARG A 68 -5.67 16.32 16.07
C ARG A 68 -4.13 16.42 16.13
N SER A 69 -3.52 15.98 17.23
CA SER A 69 -2.05 15.92 17.33
C SER A 69 -1.44 14.92 16.35
N VAL A 70 -2.04 13.74 16.21
CA VAL A 70 -1.57 12.72 15.26
C VAL A 70 -1.67 13.22 13.82
N LEU A 71 -2.77 13.87 13.46
CA LEU A 71 -2.94 14.47 12.14
C LEU A 71 -1.82 15.47 11.81
N TRP A 72 -1.47 16.35 12.76
CA TRP A 72 -0.38 17.31 12.56
C TRP A 72 0.98 16.64 12.37
N VAL A 73 1.26 15.56 13.10
CA VAL A 73 2.50 14.79 12.92
C VAL A 73 2.55 14.18 11.52
N VAL A 74 1.45 13.58 11.04
CA VAL A 74 1.39 13.00 9.69
C VAL A 74 1.59 14.07 8.63
N VAL A 75 0.94 15.23 8.77
CA VAL A 75 1.10 16.35 7.83
C VAL A 75 2.56 16.84 7.81
N ALA A 76 3.18 17.04 8.98
CA ALA A 76 4.57 17.48 9.06
C ALA A 76 5.53 16.47 8.40
N LEU A 77 5.28 15.17 8.59
CA LEU A 77 6.09 14.10 8.02
C LEU A 77 5.97 14.04 6.50
N LEU A 78 4.75 14.20 5.95
CA LEU A 78 4.52 14.28 4.51
C LEU A 78 5.19 15.50 3.88
N VAL A 79 5.07 16.68 4.50
CA VAL A 79 5.70 17.91 4.01
C VAL A 79 7.22 17.81 4.05
N GLY A 80 7.79 17.31 5.15
CA GLY A 80 9.22 17.11 5.29
C GLY A 80 9.77 16.09 4.28
N TRP A 81 9.06 14.97 4.08
CA TRP A 81 9.41 13.97 3.07
C TRP A 81 9.39 14.54 1.65
N LEU A 82 8.32 15.29 1.31
CA LEU A 82 8.18 15.87 -0.02
C LEU A 82 9.25 16.93 -0.29
N GLY A 83 9.56 17.78 0.69
CA GLY A 83 10.65 18.76 0.62
C GLY A 83 12.03 18.12 0.48
N PHE A 84 12.26 16.98 1.14
CA PHE A 84 13.51 16.24 1.01
C PHE A 84 13.71 15.66 -0.40
N GLN A 85 12.66 15.07 -0.98
CA GLN A 85 12.73 14.53 -2.34
C GLN A 85 12.97 15.63 -3.38
N THR A 86 12.25 16.77 -3.29
CA THR A 86 12.45 17.89 -4.21
C THR A 86 13.83 18.54 -4.07
N GLY A 87 14.35 18.65 -2.85
CA GLY A 87 15.71 19.13 -2.59
C GLY A 87 16.78 18.25 -3.25
N ARG A 88 16.65 16.92 -3.16
CA ARG A 88 17.59 16.00 -3.81
C ARG A 88 17.57 16.12 -5.33
N VAL A 89 16.40 16.29 -5.93
CA VAL A 89 16.26 16.50 -7.38
C VAL A 89 16.90 17.83 -7.80
N LEU A 90 16.69 18.90 -7.03
CA LEU A 90 17.29 20.20 -7.33
C LEU A 90 18.82 20.17 -7.25
N VAL A 91 19.37 19.48 -6.25
CA VAL A 91 20.83 19.28 -6.12
C VAL A 91 21.36 18.48 -7.31
N ALA A 92 20.69 17.39 -7.70
CA ALA A 92 21.09 16.61 -8.87
C ALA A 92 21.02 17.42 -10.18
N ALA A 93 19.99 18.25 -10.36
CA ALA A 93 19.89 19.14 -11.51
C ALA A 93 21.03 20.16 -11.55
N ARG A 94 21.36 20.77 -10.40
CA ARG A 94 22.48 21.71 -10.26
C ARG A 94 23.81 21.05 -10.61
N THR A 95 24.06 19.82 -10.14
CA THR A 95 25.30 19.10 -10.44
C THR A 95 25.38 18.68 -11.91
N ILE A 96 24.26 18.29 -12.53
CA ILE A 96 24.24 18.00 -13.98
C ILE A 96 24.59 19.26 -14.78
N ILE A 97 23.99 20.41 -14.46
CA ILE A 97 24.29 21.68 -15.14
C ILE A 97 25.78 22.02 -15.01
N GLN A 98 26.34 21.91 -13.80
CA GLN A 98 27.76 22.17 -13.57
C GLN A 98 28.67 21.20 -14.34
N ASN A 99 28.30 19.92 -14.45
CA ASN A 99 29.06 18.95 -15.25
C ASN A 99 28.95 19.25 -16.75
N VAL A 100 27.79 19.68 -17.23
CA VAL A 100 27.59 20.07 -18.63
C VAL A 100 28.40 21.32 -18.96
N ASP A 101 28.39 22.34 -18.10
CA ASP A 101 29.22 23.54 -18.28
C ASP A 101 30.72 23.21 -18.25
N ALA A 102 31.15 22.23 -17.44
CA ALA A 102 32.53 21.76 -17.43
C ALA A 102 32.91 20.92 -18.68
N MET A 103 31.93 20.28 -19.34
CA MET A 103 32.13 19.53 -20.59
C MET A 103 31.92 20.38 -21.84
N GLN A 104 31.46 21.62 -21.70
CA GLN A 104 31.54 22.60 -22.78
C GLN A 104 33.02 22.90 -23.02
N LEU A 105 33.63 22.18 -23.97
CA LEU A 105 34.86 22.65 -24.57
C LEU A 105 34.62 24.08 -25.06
N PRO A 106 35.59 24.99 -24.89
CA PRO A 106 35.48 26.32 -25.48
C PRO A 106 35.30 26.12 -26.98
N SER A 107 34.06 26.29 -27.47
CA SER A 107 33.88 26.60 -28.87
C SER A 107 34.59 27.92 -29.05
N SER A 108 35.78 27.85 -29.64
CA SER A 108 36.52 29.00 -30.11
C SER A 108 35.54 29.77 -30.98
N VAL A 109 35.00 30.86 -30.44
CA VAL A 109 34.37 31.90 -31.23
C VAL A 109 35.47 32.34 -32.17
N ALA A 110 35.44 31.82 -33.40
CA ALA A 110 36.33 32.22 -34.46
C ALA A 110 36.22 33.74 -34.52
N GLN A 111 37.35 34.40 -34.25
CA GLN A 111 37.49 35.84 -34.29
C GLN A 111 36.92 36.33 -35.62
N THR A 112 35.83 37.09 -35.55
CA THR A 112 35.35 37.90 -36.67
C THR A 112 36.31 39.07 -36.85
N LEU A 113 37.45 38.82 -37.52
CA LEU A 113 38.13 39.87 -38.27
C LEU A 113 37.22 40.30 -39.44
N PRO A 114 37.20 41.58 -39.81
CA PRO A 114 36.27 42.07 -40.81
C PRO A 114 36.78 41.78 -42.24
N ILE A 115 35.83 41.38 -43.13
CA ILE A 115 35.82 41.52 -44.62
C ILE A 115 36.53 40.38 -45.41
N PRO A 116 36.09 39.97 -46.64
CA PRO A 116 34.86 40.20 -47.41
C PRO A 116 34.09 38.91 -47.77
N THR A 117 32.90 39.12 -48.33
CA THR A 117 31.93 38.19 -48.92
C THR A 117 32.53 37.11 -49.84
N THR A 118 32.35 35.84 -49.48
CA THR A 118 32.28 34.74 -50.47
C THR A 118 31.24 33.72 -49.99
N VAL A 119 30.12 33.65 -50.72
CA VAL A 119 29.03 32.71 -50.48
C VAL A 119 29.50 31.30 -50.86
N VAL A 120 29.40 30.34 -49.93
CA VAL A 120 29.53 28.90 -50.23
C VAL A 120 28.30 28.18 -49.65
N PRO A 121 27.59 27.35 -50.45
CA PRO A 121 26.28 26.83 -50.09
C PRO A 121 26.32 25.76 -48.99
N ILE A 122 25.25 25.77 -48.19
CA ILE A 122 24.93 24.83 -47.12
C ILE A 122 24.71 23.43 -47.71
N GLN A 123 25.43 22.43 -47.21
CA GLN A 123 25.10 21.02 -47.40
C GLN A 123 24.45 20.49 -46.11
N PRO A 124 23.17 20.07 -46.13
CA PRO A 124 22.58 19.40 -44.98
C PRO A 124 23.11 17.97 -44.92
N VAL A 125 23.90 17.63 -43.90
CA VAL A 125 24.26 16.23 -43.64
C VAL A 125 23.03 15.55 -43.05
N VAL A 126 22.55 14.58 -43.82
CA VAL A 126 21.41 13.70 -43.60
C VAL A 126 21.48 12.98 -42.24
N ALA A 127 20.31 12.87 -41.60
CA ALA A 127 20.07 12.13 -40.37
C ALA A 127 20.68 10.73 -40.37
N ARG A 128 21.45 10.38 -39.32
CA ARG A 128 21.87 9.00 -39.03
C ARG A 128 21.14 8.52 -37.78
N ALA A 129 20.46 7.39 -37.95
CA ALA A 129 19.50 6.80 -37.03
C ALA A 129 20.06 6.43 -35.64
N LEU A 130 19.16 6.44 -34.65
CA LEU A 130 19.32 5.87 -33.31
C LEU A 130 19.91 4.44 -33.35
N PRO A 131 20.79 4.07 -32.42
CA PRO A 131 20.85 2.71 -31.91
C PRO A 131 19.78 2.54 -30.82
N LEU A 132 18.77 1.71 -31.08
CA LEU A 132 17.90 1.13 -30.07
C LEU A 132 18.70 0.17 -29.15
N PRO A 133 18.25 -0.04 -27.90
CA PRO A 133 18.91 -0.92 -26.93
C PRO A 133 18.86 -2.38 -27.39
N VAL A 134 20.01 -3.06 -27.34
CA VAL A 134 20.10 -4.51 -27.54
C VAL A 134 19.59 -5.22 -26.29
N PRO A 135 18.60 -6.13 -26.38
CA PRO A 135 18.15 -6.92 -25.24
C PRO A 135 19.17 -8.02 -24.92
N SER A 136 19.81 -7.97 -23.76
CA SER A 136 20.52 -9.13 -23.20
C SER A 136 19.51 -10.20 -22.79
N GLN A 137 19.52 -11.30 -23.55
CA GLN A 137 18.67 -12.46 -23.38
C GLN A 137 19.04 -13.23 -22.10
N VAL A 138 18.00 -13.60 -21.35
CA VAL A 138 18.02 -14.55 -20.23
C VAL A 138 17.96 -15.97 -20.81
N PRO A 139 18.83 -16.92 -20.43
CA PRO A 139 18.54 -18.34 -20.65
C PRO A 139 17.62 -18.84 -19.53
N SER A 140 16.33 -18.92 -19.82
CA SER A 140 15.38 -19.76 -19.09
C SER A 140 15.27 -21.09 -19.85
N LEU A 141 15.75 -22.17 -19.25
CA LEU A 141 15.61 -23.53 -19.79
C LEU A 141 15.17 -24.47 -18.66
N ILE A 142 13.86 -24.53 -18.45
CA ILE A 142 13.10 -25.62 -17.83
C ILE A 142 11.85 -25.74 -18.72
N PRO A 143 11.46 -26.92 -19.25
CA PRO A 143 10.91 -28.01 -18.42
C PRO A 143 11.20 -29.48 -18.81
N THR A 144 11.15 -30.33 -17.76
CA THR A 144 10.74 -31.76 -17.58
C THR A 144 10.06 -32.50 -18.76
N PRO A 145 9.98 -33.86 -18.86
CA PRO A 145 9.90 -34.89 -17.77
C PRO A 145 10.51 -36.33 -18.00
N VAL A 146 10.62 -37.09 -16.90
CA VAL A 146 10.40 -38.56 -16.66
C VAL A 146 11.22 -39.67 -17.38
N ALA A 147 11.94 -40.49 -16.58
CA ALA A 147 11.87 -41.98 -16.47
C ALA A 147 13.18 -42.50 -15.81
N SER A 148 13.18 -42.89 -14.52
CA SER A 148 13.03 -44.27 -14.03
C SER A 148 14.01 -45.30 -14.62
N SER A 149 15.08 -45.62 -13.88
CA SER A 149 15.35 -46.99 -13.36
C SER A 149 16.74 -47.08 -12.71
N SER A 150 16.76 -47.44 -11.42
CA SER A 150 17.85 -48.17 -10.73
C SER A 150 17.98 -49.60 -11.33
N PRO A 151 18.90 -50.52 -10.94
CA PRO A 151 20.09 -50.45 -10.07
C PRO A 151 21.34 -51.09 -10.74
N VAL A 152 22.47 -51.19 -10.01
CA VAL A 152 23.22 -52.42 -9.64
C VAL A 152 24.51 -51.99 -8.92
#